data_AF-A0A3P7ECD3-F1
#
_entry.id   AF-A0A3P7ECD3-F1
#
_cell.length_a   1.000
_cell.length_b   1.000
_cell.length_c   1.000
_cell.angle_alpha   90.00
_cell.angle_beta   90.00
_cell.angle_gamma   90.00
#
_symmetry.space_group_name_H-M   'P 1'
#
loop_
_entity.id
_entity.type
_entity.pdbx_description
1 polymer ?
#
loop_
_entity_poly.entity_id
_entity_poly.type
_entity_poly.pdbx_seq_one_letter_code
_entity_poly.pdbx_strand_id
1 'polypeptide(L)'
;MAENEAKARKKLEDAEKKAKGGSGFFSGLFGNAKAEEAADLFVQEDSETVLICEENGCGMGFHDVAAFEDHYERFHRHQCAVCGRQFPNTHCLEIHADENHCSIFKIKRDRNPSTALFRCYEASCSQIYANPEKRNCHSEEMHGITDPSLFMRRKLPRKEFIVEQMNEVSTACSRHPRTLRKIAGNLFKISKLWREAGDAFVRSAELHAAATDRKHDAASNYAEAANCYRKVNPQQAIDCLMKTAETYTDMGRFNMAAKYHCTMAEIFESEAPDMTQAMTHYQEAADFYKGEESRSSATKCMIKVAQYAAQLEDYKRAIKIFEEVATWEADHPTLKYAAKNHFFQALLCHLCFDLLDTQNALKRYEEISPSFVDSREYKLINELISCLEDRNQIKFTEVIKAFDKISRLDQWHTSLLVKIKRSCGDEDDDDLK
;
A
#
# COMPACT_ATOMS: atom_id res chain seq x y z
N MET A 1 2.24 -25.07 -2.00
CA MET A 1 3.41 -24.25 -1.62
C MET A 1 4.64 -24.67 -2.41
N ALA A 2 5.14 -25.89 -2.24
CA ALA A 2 6.31 -26.41 -2.99
C ALA A 2 6.19 -26.28 -4.52
N GLU A 3 4.99 -26.54 -5.08
CA GLU A 3 4.76 -26.38 -6.52
C GLU A 3 4.92 -24.93 -6.99
N ASN A 4 4.40 -23.95 -6.23
CA ASN A 4 4.54 -22.53 -6.58
C ASN A 4 6.00 -22.06 -6.49
N GLU A 5 6.74 -22.56 -5.50
CA GLU A 5 8.17 -22.28 -5.35
C GLU A 5 8.97 -22.85 -6.52
N ALA A 6 8.78 -24.13 -6.86
CA ALA A 6 9.47 -24.75 -7.99
C ALA A 6 9.18 -24.01 -9.31
N LYS A 7 7.93 -23.60 -9.51
CA LYS A 7 7.49 -22.78 -10.64
C LYS A 7 8.17 -21.41 -10.67
N ALA A 8 8.27 -20.73 -9.53
CA ALA A 8 8.89 -19.41 -9.44
C ALA A 8 10.41 -19.47 -9.60
N ARG A 9 11.08 -20.50 -9.06
CA ARG A 9 12.51 -20.79 -9.28
C ARG A 9 12.79 -21.07 -10.76
N LYS A 10 11.98 -21.88 -11.43
CA LYS A 10 12.10 -22.14 -12.88
C LYS A 10 11.98 -20.84 -13.68
N LYS A 11 11.02 -19.98 -13.36
CA LYS A 11 10.85 -18.67 -14.01
C LYS A 11 12.05 -17.74 -13.78
N LEU A 12 12.65 -17.72 -12.59
CA LEU A 12 13.87 -16.97 -12.32
C LEU A 12 15.06 -17.50 -13.11
N GLU A 13 15.27 -18.81 -13.14
CA GLU A 13 16.37 -19.44 -13.88
C GLU A 13 16.26 -19.16 -15.39
N ASP A 14 15.07 -19.28 -15.96
CA ASP A 14 14.80 -18.95 -17.36
C ASP A 14 15.07 -17.46 -17.65
N ALA A 15 14.75 -16.57 -16.70
CA ALA A 15 15.01 -15.14 -16.81
C ALA A 15 16.51 -14.78 -16.63
N GLU A 16 17.28 -15.55 -15.85
CA GLU A 16 18.72 -15.37 -15.67
C GLU A 16 19.52 -15.88 -16.87
N LYS A 17 19.18 -17.07 -17.39
CA LYS A 17 19.78 -17.62 -18.63
C LYS A 17 19.64 -16.64 -19.78
N LYS A 18 18.48 -15.97 -19.90
CA LYS A 18 18.22 -14.98 -20.94
C LYS A 18 18.95 -13.66 -20.71
N ALA A 19 19.05 -13.19 -19.46
CA ALA A 19 19.81 -11.97 -19.16
C ALA A 19 21.32 -12.14 -19.40
N LYS A 20 21.87 -13.35 -19.20
CA LYS A 20 23.27 -13.66 -19.51
C LYS A 20 23.51 -14.01 -20.99
N GLY A 21 22.45 -14.36 -21.73
CA GLY A 21 22.50 -14.77 -23.13
C GLY A 21 22.74 -13.61 -24.10
N GLY A 22 23.96 -13.06 -24.10
CA GLY A 22 24.38 -12.03 -25.04
C GLY A 22 25.88 -11.83 -25.19
N SER A 23 26.71 -12.56 -24.43
CA SER A 23 28.18 -12.46 -24.48
C SER A 23 28.82 -13.26 -25.62
N GLY A 24 28.17 -13.28 -26.79
CA GLY A 24 28.76 -13.83 -28.01
C GLY A 24 29.88 -12.92 -28.52
N PHE A 25 31.04 -13.52 -28.78
CA PHE A 25 32.31 -12.91 -29.21
C PHE A 25 32.24 -11.90 -30.39
N PHE A 26 31.12 -11.81 -31.11
CA PHE A 26 30.94 -10.88 -32.23
C PHE A 26 30.03 -9.66 -31.96
N SER A 27 29.51 -9.48 -30.74
CA SER A 27 28.70 -8.28 -30.42
C SER A 27 29.51 -6.98 -30.25
N GLY A 28 30.84 -7.05 -30.32
CA GLY A 28 31.73 -5.93 -30.01
C GLY A 28 31.86 -4.83 -31.06
N LEU A 29 31.23 -4.92 -32.24
CA LEU A 29 31.54 -3.97 -33.33
C LEU A 29 30.40 -3.06 -33.80
N PHE A 30 29.13 -3.31 -33.45
CA PHE A 30 28.01 -2.44 -33.88
C PHE A 30 26.89 -2.32 -32.83
N GLY A 31 27.25 -2.34 -31.54
CA GLY A 31 26.32 -2.51 -30.41
C GLY A 31 25.50 -1.29 -29.98
N ASN A 32 25.85 -0.06 -30.38
CA ASN A 32 25.10 1.13 -29.90
C ASN A 32 23.91 1.51 -30.78
N ALA A 33 23.94 1.24 -32.08
CA ALA A 33 22.85 1.68 -32.98
C ALA A 33 21.58 0.80 -32.87
N LYS A 34 21.72 -0.50 -32.58
CA LYS A 34 20.56 -1.40 -32.51
C LYS A 34 19.77 -1.29 -31.21
N ALA A 35 20.32 -0.68 -30.16
CA ALA A 35 19.57 -0.44 -28.93
C ALA A 35 18.62 0.75 -29.07
N GLU A 36 19.04 1.81 -29.77
CA GLU A 36 18.18 2.97 -30.08
C GLU A 36 17.21 2.68 -31.21
N GLU A 37 17.64 2.07 -32.33
CA GLU A 37 16.74 1.81 -33.46
C GLU A 37 15.67 0.74 -33.13
N ALA A 38 15.97 -0.14 -32.15
CA ALA A 38 14.95 -1.01 -31.57
C ALA A 38 14.06 -0.29 -30.57
N ALA A 39 14.52 0.77 -29.90
CA ALA A 39 13.69 1.57 -28.99
C ALA A 39 12.73 2.49 -29.76
N ASP A 40 13.15 3.05 -30.89
CA ASP A 40 12.32 3.92 -31.73
C ASP A 40 11.19 3.14 -32.42
N LEU A 41 11.35 1.83 -32.62
CA LEU A 41 10.27 0.95 -33.05
C LEU A 41 9.22 0.65 -31.94
N PHE A 42 9.36 1.21 -30.74
CA PHE A 42 8.41 1.06 -29.64
C PHE A 42 7.82 2.37 -29.11
N VAL A 43 8.21 3.54 -29.65
CA VAL A 43 7.63 4.83 -29.23
C VAL A 43 6.36 5.16 -30.03
N GLN A 44 5.93 4.30 -30.95
CA GLN A 44 4.53 4.34 -31.35
C GLN A 44 3.72 3.76 -30.19
N GLU A 45 3.00 4.65 -29.50
CA GLU A 45 1.85 4.38 -28.65
C GLU A 45 0.77 3.64 -29.45
N ASP A 46 1.09 2.47 -30.01
CA ASP A 46 0.07 1.48 -30.22
C ASP A 46 -0.18 0.92 -28.84
N SER A 47 -1.14 1.57 -28.18
CA SER A 47 -2.05 0.91 -27.27
C SER A 47 -2.58 -0.35 -27.98
N GLU A 48 -1.76 -1.41 -28.04
CA GLU A 48 -2.19 -2.78 -28.21
C GLU A 48 -2.95 -3.08 -26.92
N THR A 49 -4.19 -2.58 -26.85
CA THR A 49 -5.12 -2.88 -25.79
C THR A 49 -5.37 -4.38 -25.87
N VAL A 50 -4.60 -5.14 -25.10
CA VAL A 50 -4.90 -6.55 -24.87
C VAL A 50 -6.27 -6.57 -24.20
N LEU A 51 -7.28 -7.01 -24.94
CA LEU A 51 -8.64 -7.15 -24.42
C LEU A 51 -8.64 -8.39 -23.54
N ILE A 52 -8.78 -8.21 -22.24
CA ILE A 52 -8.80 -9.31 -21.27
C ILE A 52 -10.25 -9.62 -20.92
N CYS A 53 -10.65 -10.88 -21.06
CA CYS A 53 -11.97 -11.34 -20.61
C CYS A 53 -12.01 -11.41 -19.07
N GLU A 54 -12.63 -10.42 -18.43
CA GLU A 54 -12.76 -10.36 -16.97
C GLU A 54 -13.90 -11.26 -16.41
N GLU A 55 -14.68 -11.90 -17.30
CA GLU A 55 -15.84 -12.70 -16.92
C GLU A 55 -15.48 -13.94 -16.09
N ASN A 56 -15.93 -13.93 -14.83
CA ASN A 56 -15.85 -15.05 -13.88
C ASN A 56 -14.49 -15.79 -13.93
N GLY A 57 -13.39 -15.03 -13.98
CA GLY A 57 -12.03 -15.57 -14.00
C GLY A 57 -11.62 -16.25 -15.32
N CYS A 58 -12.17 -15.83 -16.46
CA CYS A 58 -11.72 -16.30 -17.76
C CYS A 58 -10.25 -15.90 -18.04
N GLY A 59 -9.94 -14.60 -17.91
CA GLY A 59 -8.58 -14.07 -17.99
C GLY A 59 -7.89 -14.26 -19.34
N MET A 60 -8.60 -14.71 -20.38
CA MET A 60 -8.05 -14.84 -21.73
C MET A 60 -7.82 -13.45 -22.33
N GLY A 61 -6.63 -13.22 -22.86
CA GLY A 61 -6.25 -12.00 -23.56
C GLY A 61 -6.42 -12.16 -25.08
N PHE A 62 -6.95 -11.12 -25.72
CA PHE A 62 -7.15 -11.08 -27.15
C PHE A 62 -6.48 -9.84 -27.73
N HIS A 63 -5.86 -10.01 -28.90
CA HIS A 63 -5.20 -8.93 -29.64
C HIS A 63 -6.15 -8.23 -30.62
N ASP A 64 -7.35 -8.79 -30.83
CA ASP A 64 -8.36 -8.27 -31.74
C ASP A 64 -9.73 -8.36 -31.07
N VAL A 65 -10.55 -7.32 -31.27
CA VAL A 65 -11.94 -7.24 -30.81
C VAL A 65 -12.73 -8.41 -31.38
N ALA A 66 -12.54 -8.76 -32.65
CA ALA A 66 -13.27 -9.86 -33.28
C ALA A 66 -12.96 -11.22 -32.62
N ALA A 67 -11.71 -11.43 -32.19
CA ALA A 67 -11.31 -12.65 -31.48
C ALA A 67 -11.89 -12.69 -30.05
N PHE A 68 -11.94 -11.55 -29.37
CA PHE A 68 -12.61 -11.42 -28.07
C PHE A 68 -14.12 -11.67 -28.18
N GLU A 69 -14.78 -11.13 -29.21
CA GLU A 69 -16.20 -11.32 -29.47
C GLU A 69 -16.51 -12.79 -29.78
N ASP A 70 -15.74 -13.46 -30.65
CA ASP A 70 -15.92 -14.89 -30.93
C ASP A 70 -15.71 -15.75 -29.66
N HIS A 71 -14.75 -15.38 -28.81
CA HIS A 71 -14.58 -16.01 -27.51
C HIS A 71 -15.78 -15.76 -26.59
N TYR A 72 -16.20 -14.52 -26.42
CA TYR A 72 -17.31 -14.18 -25.55
C TYR A 72 -18.59 -14.88 -26.02
N GLU A 73 -18.83 -14.91 -27.33
CA GLU A 73 -19.98 -15.55 -27.96
C GLU A 73 -20.00 -17.06 -27.70
N ARG A 74 -18.84 -17.73 -27.82
CA ARG A 74 -18.73 -19.19 -27.64
C ARG A 74 -18.69 -19.63 -26.18
N PHE A 75 -18.08 -18.84 -25.29
CA PHE A 75 -17.76 -19.28 -23.94
C PHE A 75 -18.57 -18.58 -22.83
N HIS A 76 -19.11 -17.38 -23.08
CA HIS A 76 -19.74 -16.56 -22.04
C HIS A 76 -21.19 -16.18 -22.32
N ARG A 77 -21.59 -16.06 -23.59
CA ARG A 77 -22.91 -15.56 -24.00
C ARG A 77 -24.09 -16.25 -23.31
N HIS A 78 -24.04 -17.57 -23.18
CA HIS A 78 -25.11 -18.38 -22.61
C HIS A 78 -24.68 -19.06 -21.29
N GLN A 79 -23.93 -18.33 -20.46
CA GLN A 79 -23.49 -18.77 -19.15
C GLN A 79 -24.40 -18.25 -18.03
N CYS A 80 -24.81 -19.12 -17.11
CA CYS A 80 -25.54 -18.69 -15.92
C CYS A 80 -24.62 -17.95 -14.95
N ALA A 81 -24.96 -16.71 -14.59
CA ALA A 81 -24.19 -15.90 -13.64
C ALA A 81 -24.14 -16.48 -12.21
N VAL A 82 -25.12 -17.32 -11.83
CA VAL A 82 -25.20 -17.87 -10.46
C VAL A 82 -24.38 -19.14 -10.31
N CYS A 83 -24.49 -20.08 -11.25
CA CYS A 83 -23.82 -21.39 -11.15
C CYS A 83 -22.67 -21.60 -12.15
N GLY A 84 -22.51 -20.70 -13.11
CA GLY A 84 -21.47 -20.77 -14.14
C GLY A 84 -21.70 -21.82 -15.23
N ARG A 85 -22.86 -22.49 -15.29
CA ARG A 85 -23.17 -23.49 -16.32
C ARG A 85 -23.42 -22.83 -17.68
N GLN A 86 -22.95 -23.47 -18.74
CA GLN A 86 -23.13 -23.05 -20.12
C GLN A 86 -24.32 -23.75 -20.76
N PHE A 87 -25.06 -23.03 -21.60
CA PHE A 87 -26.25 -23.51 -22.30
C PHE A 87 -26.13 -23.32 -23.82
N PRO A 88 -26.80 -24.16 -24.63
CA PRO A 88 -26.73 -24.04 -26.09
C PRO A 88 -27.34 -22.75 -26.65
N ASN A 89 -28.38 -22.24 -25.97
CA ASN A 89 -29.13 -21.06 -26.40
C ASN A 89 -29.65 -20.29 -25.16
N THR A 90 -30.12 -19.07 -25.38
CA THR A 90 -30.69 -18.22 -24.32
C THR A 90 -31.89 -18.88 -23.63
N HIS A 91 -32.74 -19.58 -24.39
CA HIS A 91 -33.97 -20.20 -23.87
C HIS A 91 -33.67 -21.29 -22.82
N CYS A 92 -32.70 -22.17 -23.08
CA CYS A 92 -32.25 -23.18 -22.12
C CYS A 92 -31.62 -22.55 -20.87
N LEU A 93 -30.88 -21.44 -21.02
CA LEU A 93 -30.36 -20.68 -19.89
C LEU A 93 -31.48 -20.10 -19.03
N GLU A 94 -32.53 -19.53 -19.64
CA GLU A 94 -33.69 -18.99 -18.93
C GLU A 94 -34.47 -20.07 -18.19
N ILE A 95 -34.73 -21.22 -18.84
CA ILE A 95 -35.37 -22.39 -18.21
C ILE A 95 -34.56 -22.83 -16.99
N HIS A 96 -33.24 -22.93 -17.13
CA HIS A 96 -32.37 -23.28 -16.03
C HIS A 96 -32.42 -22.26 -14.88
N ALA A 97 -32.37 -20.97 -15.20
CA ALA A 97 -32.43 -19.89 -14.22
C ALA A 97 -33.77 -19.92 -13.45
N ASP A 98 -34.88 -20.18 -14.14
CA ASP A 98 -36.19 -20.35 -13.51
C ASP A 98 -36.21 -21.55 -12.57
N GLU A 99 -35.81 -22.72 -13.05
CA GLU A 99 -35.95 -23.97 -12.30
C GLU A 99 -34.99 -24.07 -11.11
N ASN A 100 -33.81 -23.46 -11.20
CA ASN A 100 -32.72 -23.65 -10.23
C ASN A 100 -32.38 -22.39 -9.42
N HIS A 101 -32.69 -21.19 -9.92
CA HIS A 101 -32.23 -19.93 -9.34
C HIS A 101 -33.37 -18.94 -9.04
N CYS A 102 -34.57 -19.13 -9.58
CA CYS A 102 -35.70 -18.24 -9.34
C CYS A 102 -36.50 -18.64 -8.10
N SER A 103 -36.48 -17.80 -7.07
CA SER A 103 -37.26 -17.99 -5.85
C SER A 103 -38.77 -18.09 -6.10
N ILE A 104 -39.29 -17.38 -7.11
CA ILE A 104 -40.72 -17.40 -7.48
C ILE A 104 -41.11 -18.79 -7.99
N PHE A 105 -40.26 -19.41 -8.80
CA PHE A 105 -40.50 -20.75 -9.32
C PHE A 105 -40.59 -21.77 -8.18
N LYS A 106 -39.64 -21.71 -7.24
CA LYS A 106 -39.63 -22.55 -6.04
C LYS A 106 -40.92 -22.38 -5.22
N ILE A 107 -41.37 -21.16 -4.97
CA ILE A 107 -42.60 -20.88 -4.21
C ILE A 107 -43.84 -21.40 -4.93
N LYS A 108 -43.95 -21.23 -6.26
CA LYS A 108 -45.09 -21.74 -7.05
C LYS A 108 -45.18 -23.27 -6.98
N ARG A 109 -44.03 -23.94 -7.09
CA ARG A 109 -43.92 -25.40 -6.98
C ARG A 109 -44.28 -25.91 -5.59
N ASP A 110 -43.81 -25.24 -4.54
CA ASP A 110 -44.05 -25.66 -3.16
C ASP A 110 -45.52 -25.43 -2.74
N ARG A 111 -46.19 -24.41 -3.28
CA ARG A 111 -47.62 -24.17 -3.05
C ARG A 111 -48.53 -25.19 -3.75
N ASN A 112 -48.29 -25.44 -5.03
CA ASN A 112 -49.12 -26.34 -5.84
C ASN A 112 -48.22 -27.22 -6.73
N PRO A 113 -47.77 -28.39 -6.22
CA PRO A 113 -46.86 -29.28 -6.93
C PRO A 113 -47.40 -29.79 -8.28
N SER A 114 -48.72 -29.83 -8.46
CA SER A 114 -49.38 -30.27 -9.70
C SER A 114 -49.47 -29.19 -10.78
N THR A 115 -49.01 -27.97 -10.52
CA THR A 115 -49.05 -26.88 -11.50
C THR A 115 -48.01 -27.11 -12.60
N ALA A 116 -48.42 -26.99 -13.86
CA ALA A 116 -47.52 -27.06 -15.00
C ALA A 116 -46.58 -25.83 -15.02
N LEU A 117 -45.30 -26.05 -14.71
CA LEU A 117 -44.27 -25.00 -14.63
C LEU A 117 -43.07 -25.27 -15.55
N PHE A 118 -42.83 -26.52 -15.95
CA PHE A 118 -41.66 -26.94 -16.73
C PHE A 118 -41.90 -26.72 -18.23
N ARG A 119 -41.27 -25.70 -18.80
CA ARG A 119 -41.38 -25.34 -20.22
C ARG A 119 -40.50 -26.26 -21.08
N CYS A 120 -40.92 -26.58 -22.30
CA CYS A 120 -40.12 -27.36 -23.25
C CYS A 120 -38.79 -26.66 -23.59
N TYR A 121 -37.73 -27.44 -23.83
CA TYR A 121 -36.41 -26.93 -24.20
C TYR A 121 -36.33 -26.32 -25.60
N GLU A 122 -37.32 -26.60 -26.46
CA GLU A 122 -37.42 -25.98 -27.77
C GLU A 122 -38.09 -24.60 -27.66
N ALA A 123 -37.43 -23.55 -28.13
CA ALA A 123 -37.90 -22.16 -27.99
C ALA A 123 -39.21 -21.92 -28.77
N SER A 124 -39.40 -22.64 -29.87
CA SER A 124 -40.63 -22.58 -30.68
C SER A 124 -41.79 -23.40 -30.11
N CYS A 125 -41.59 -24.17 -29.04
CA CYS A 125 -42.59 -25.06 -28.47
C CYS A 125 -43.31 -24.45 -27.27
N SER A 126 -44.64 -24.34 -27.37
CA SER A 126 -45.50 -23.74 -26.33
C SER A 126 -45.93 -24.73 -25.22
N GLN A 127 -45.32 -25.91 -25.14
CA GLN A 127 -45.74 -26.96 -24.21
C GLN A 127 -45.14 -26.76 -22.81
N ILE A 128 -45.98 -26.92 -21.79
CA ILE A 128 -45.61 -26.77 -20.37
C ILE A 128 -46.11 -27.99 -19.59
N TYR A 129 -45.26 -28.53 -18.72
CA TYR A 129 -45.47 -29.77 -18.00
C TYR A 129 -45.42 -29.58 -16.48
N ALA A 130 -46.15 -30.43 -15.75
CA ALA A 130 -46.08 -30.47 -14.29
C ALA A 130 -44.80 -31.15 -13.77
N ASN A 131 -44.28 -32.12 -14.53
CA ASN A 131 -43.11 -32.91 -14.13
C ASN A 131 -41.96 -32.74 -15.14
N PRO A 132 -40.71 -32.62 -14.68
CA PRO A 132 -39.53 -32.60 -15.53
C PRO A 132 -39.43 -33.84 -16.44
N GLU A 133 -39.82 -35.02 -15.93
CA GLU A 133 -39.73 -36.27 -16.67
C GLU A 133 -40.65 -36.26 -17.90
N LYS A 134 -41.86 -35.70 -17.76
CA LYS A 134 -42.81 -35.56 -18.89
C LYS A 134 -42.31 -34.54 -19.92
N ARG A 135 -41.71 -33.44 -19.46
CA ARG A 135 -41.05 -32.46 -20.34
C ARG A 135 -39.93 -33.12 -21.13
N ASN A 136 -39.08 -33.92 -20.48
CA ASN A 136 -37.96 -34.59 -21.12
C ASN A 136 -38.44 -35.60 -22.17
N CYS A 137 -39.44 -36.42 -21.83
CA CYS A 137 -40.08 -37.35 -22.78
C CYS A 137 -40.58 -36.61 -24.04
N HIS A 138 -41.31 -35.50 -23.85
CA HIS A 138 -41.76 -34.67 -24.98
C HIS A 138 -40.60 -34.04 -25.77
N SER A 139 -39.59 -33.51 -25.08
CA SER A 139 -38.44 -32.85 -25.73
C SER A 139 -37.64 -33.84 -26.58
N GLU A 140 -37.49 -35.08 -26.11
CA GLU A 140 -36.83 -36.17 -26.84
C GLU A 140 -37.70 -36.68 -28.00
N GLU A 141 -38.98 -36.97 -27.78
CA GLU A 141 -39.86 -37.53 -28.81
C GLU A 141 -40.19 -36.53 -29.94
N MET A 142 -40.46 -35.27 -29.61
CA MET A 142 -40.92 -34.27 -30.58
C MET A 142 -39.78 -33.44 -31.18
N HIS A 143 -38.72 -33.19 -30.41
CA HIS A 143 -37.65 -32.29 -30.83
C HIS A 143 -36.28 -32.98 -30.91
N GLY A 144 -36.15 -34.24 -30.45
CA GLY A 144 -34.85 -34.91 -30.37
C GLY A 144 -33.88 -34.25 -29.39
N ILE A 145 -34.37 -33.40 -28.48
CA ILE A 145 -33.56 -32.67 -27.51
C ILE A 145 -33.49 -33.50 -26.23
N THR A 146 -32.37 -34.21 -26.06
CA THR A 146 -32.00 -34.78 -24.75
C THR A 146 -31.62 -33.66 -23.80
N ASP A 147 -31.92 -33.84 -22.50
CA ASP A 147 -31.71 -32.83 -21.46
C ASP A 147 -30.39 -32.04 -21.63
N PRO A 148 -30.46 -30.73 -21.97
CA PRO A 148 -29.29 -29.89 -22.18
C PRO A 148 -28.36 -29.81 -20.97
N SER A 149 -28.81 -30.20 -19.77
CA SER A 149 -27.97 -30.30 -18.58
C SER A 149 -26.75 -31.23 -18.76
N LEU A 150 -26.77 -32.13 -19.74
CA LEU A 150 -25.68 -33.06 -20.07
C LEU A 150 -24.54 -32.45 -20.88
N PHE A 151 -24.73 -31.29 -21.54
CA PHE A 151 -23.65 -30.54 -22.18
C PHE A 151 -22.79 -29.81 -21.12
N MET A 152 -22.23 -30.56 -20.17
CA MET A 152 -21.43 -30.02 -19.07
C MET A 152 -19.97 -29.83 -19.50
N ARG A 153 -19.61 -28.62 -19.89
CA ARG A 153 -18.25 -28.11 -19.63
C ARG A 153 -18.25 -27.41 -18.28
N ARG A 154 -17.87 -28.15 -17.23
CA ARG A 154 -17.61 -27.56 -15.92
C ARG A 154 -16.30 -26.76 -16.02
N LYS A 155 -16.32 -25.47 -15.68
CA LYS A 155 -15.10 -24.67 -15.49
C LYS A 155 -14.22 -25.38 -14.45
N LEU A 156 -12.97 -25.68 -14.80
CA LEU A 156 -12.00 -26.26 -13.89
C LEU A 156 -11.74 -25.27 -12.74
N PRO A 157 -11.70 -25.74 -11.48
CA PRO A 157 -11.45 -24.88 -10.33
C PRO A 157 -10.10 -24.17 -10.46
N ARG A 158 -10.09 -22.91 -10.06
CA ARG A 158 -9.05 -21.86 -10.07
C ARG A 158 -7.60 -22.28 -9.72
N LYS A 159 -7.33 -23.50 -9.29
CA LYS A 159 -6.00 -23.98 -8.92
C LYS A 159 -5.11 -24.36 -10.11
N GLU A 160 -5.69 -24.75 -11.24
CA GLU A 160 -4.89 -25.15 -12.43
C GLU A 160 -4.66 -24.00 -13.42
N PHE A 161 -5.42 -22.92 -13.36
CA PHE A 161 -5.27 -21.79 -14.31
C PHE A 161 -3.99 -20.97 -14.12
N ILE A 162 -3.38 -20.97 -12.91
CA ILE A 162 -2.03 -20.42 -12.76
C ILE A 162 -1.01 -21.25 -13.56
N VAL A 163 -1.33 -22.51 -13.92
CA VAL A 163 -0.50 -23.40 -14.74
C VAL A 163 -0.64 -23.10 -16.24
N GLU A 164 -1.81 -22.74 -16.75
CA GLU A 164 -1.96 -22.46 -18.20
C GLU A 164 -1.38 -21.11 -18.62
N GLN A 165 -1.48 -20.07 -17.77
CA GLN A 165 -0.63 -18.88 -17.96
C GLN A 165 0.88 -19.21 -17.88
N MET A 166 1.29 -20.42 -17.48
CA MET A 166 2.69 -20.86 -17.61
C MET A 166 3.02 -21.40 -18.99
N ASN A 167 2.09 -22.02 -19.70
CA ASN A 167 2.41 -22.59 -21.02
C ASN A 167 2.41 -21.52 -22.11
N GLU A 168 1.51 -20.55 -22.06
CA GLU A 168 1.56 -19.44 -23.03
C GLU A 168 2.72 -18.47 -22.75
N VAL A 169 3.12 -18.29 -21.49
CA VAL A 169 4.32 -17.49 -21.17
C VAL A 169 5.62 -18.24 -21.51
N SER A 170 5.59 -19.58 -21.59
CA SER A 170 6.74 -20.36 -22.09
C SER A 170 6.99 -20.11 -23.57
N THR A 171 5.92 -19.95 -24.37
CA THR A 171 6.05 -19.68 -25.82
C THR A 171 6.22 -18.20 -26.13
N ALA A 172 5.65 -17.27 -25.35
CA ALA A 172 5.92 -15.83 -25.47
C ALA A 172 7.31 -15.42 -24.96
N CYS A 173 8.10 -16.36 -24.43
CA CYS A 173 9.26 -16.08 -23.60
C CYS A 173 10.51 -15.58 -24.34
N SER A 174 10.55 -15.55 -25.68
CA SER A 174 11.76 -15.08 -26.39
C SER A 174 11.91 -13.56 -26.39
N ARG A 175 10.84 -12.79 -26.20
CA ARG A 175 10.93 -11.32 -26.31
C ARG A 175 10.98 -10.56 -24.98
N HIS A 176 10.47 -11.07 -23.86
CA HIS A 176 10.33 -10.26 -22.64
C HIS A 176 10.79 -10.94 -21.33
N PRO A 177 12.12 -10.98 -21.07
CA PRO A 177 12.64 -11.39 -19.76
C PRO A 177 12.20 -10.48 -18.59
N ARG A 178 11.76 -9.25 -18.87
CA ARG A 178 11.37 -8.23 -17.86
C ARG A 178 10.02 -8.57 -17.18
N THR A 179 8.96 -8.74 -17.97
CA THR A 179 7.62 -9.07 -17.47
C THR A 179 7.61 -10.39 -16.71
N LEU A 180 8.42 -11.36 -17.13
CA LEU A 180 8.57 -12.66 -16.47
C LEU A 180 9.09 -12.53 -15.03
N ARG A 181 10.00 -11.59 -14.75
CA ARG A 181 10.57 -11.37 -13.40
C ARG A 181 9.58 -10.75 -12.43
N LYS A 182 8.83 -9.72 -12.86
CA LYS A 182 7.77 -9.11 -12.03
C LYS A 182 6.70 -10.14 -11.66
N ILE A 183 6.31 -10.98 -12.63
CA ILE A 183 5.39 -12.11 -12.38
C ILE A 183 6.00 -13.09 -11.37
N ALA A 184 7.28 -13.46 -11.50
CA ALA A 184 7.97 -14.33 -10.55
C ALA A 184 7.96 -13.75 -9.11
N GLY A 185 8.24 -12.44 -8.95
CA GLY A 185 8.17 -11.75 -7.64
C GLY A 185 6.79 -11.85 -6.99
N ASN A 186 5.72 -11.62 -7.78
CA ASN A 186 4.35 -11.81 -7.30
C ASN A 186 4.05 -13.26 -6.88
N LEU A 187 4.56 -14.26 -7.62
CA LEU A 187 4.41 -15.68 -7.25
C LEU A 187 5.13 -16.01 -5.92
N PHE A 188 6.33 -15.47 -5.69
CA PHE A 188 7.03 -15.64 -4.41
C PHE A 188 6.29 -14.96 -3.25
N LYS A 189 5.71 -13.76 -3.50
CA LYS A 189 4.87 -13.03 -2.53
C LYS A 189 3.67 -13.87 -2.08
N ILE A 190 2.96 -14.51 -3.01
CA ILE A 190 1.85 -15.44 -2.72
C ILE A 190 2.35 -16.67 -1.94
N SER A 191 3.57 -17.13 -2.25
CA SER A 191 4.21 -18.26 -1.56
C SER A 191 4.82 -17.87 -0.21
N LYS A 192 4.70 -16.60 0.22
CA LYS A 192 5.28 -16.04 1.45
C LYS A 192 6.81 -16.16 1.55
N LEU A 193 7.47 -16.36 0.41
CA LEU A 193 8.93 -16.37 0.29
C LEU A 193 9.39 -14.92 0.08
N TRP A 194 9.44 -14.16 1.18
CA TRP A 194 9.62 -12.71 1.13
C TRP A 194 11.01 -12.30 0.63
N ARG A 195 12.05 -13.06 0.96
CA ARG A 195 13.44 -12.78 0.54
C ARG A 195 13.56 -12.92 -0.97
N GLU A 196 13.13 -14.06 -1.50
CA GLU A 196 13.16 -14.35 -2.94
C GLU A 196 12.22 -13.45 -3.74
N ALA A 197 11.09 -13.03 -3.16
CA ALA A 197 10.21 -12.03 -3.74
C ALA A 197 10.92 -10.67 -3.87
N GLY A 198 11.56 -10.19 -2.81
CA GLY A 198 12.36 -8.96 -2.81
C GLY A 198 13.44 -9.00 -3.87
N ASP A 199 14.25 -10.07 -3.91
CA ASP A 199 15.33 -10.22 -4.89
C ASP A 199 14.81 -10.23 -6.34
N ALA A 200 13.66 -10.85 -6.59
CA ALA A 200 13.02 -10.86 -7.90
C ALA A 200 12.55 -9.45 -8.32
N PHE A 201 12.02 -8.66 -7.39
CA PHE A 201 11.61 -7.28 -7.65
C PHE A 201 12.80 -6.35 -7.85
N VAL A 202 13.88 -6.46 -7.07
CA VAL A 202 15.12 -5.69 -7.29
C VAL A 202 15.69 -5.96 -8.67
N ARG A 203 15.83 -7.25 -9.04
CA ARG A 203 16.30 -7.63 -10.37
C ARG A 203 15.38 -7.18 -11.50
N SER A 204 14.08 -6.97 -11.22
CA SER A 204 13.14 -6.37 -12.16
C SER A 204 13.39 -4.87 -12.25
N ALA A 205 13.53 -4.19 -11.12
CA ALA A 205 13.78 -2.76 -11.02
C ALA A 205 15.08 -2.35 -11.73
N GLU A 206 16.17 -3.09 -11.52
CA GLU A 206 17.47 -2.84 -12.18
C GLU A 206 17.38 -2.91 -13.71
N LEU A 207 16.58 -3.84 -14.25
CA LEU A 207 16.35 -3.93 -15.70
C LEU A 207 15.53 -2.76 -16.25
N HIS A 208 14.60 -2.23 -15.46
CA HIS A 208 13.84 -1.03 -15.82
C HIS A 208 14.69 0.24 -15.67
N ALA A 209 15.56 0.30 -14.66
CA ALA A 209 16.49 1.41 -14.45
C ALA A 209 17.54 1.52 -15.58
N ALA A 210 17.95 0.39 -16.16
CA ALA A 210 18.82 0.37 -17.33
C ALA A 210 18.15 0.87 -18.62
N ALA A 211 16.83 1.06 -18.63
CA ALA A 211 16.09 1.63 -19.76
C ALA A 211 15.81 3.12 -19.49
N THR A 212 16.13 3.98 -20.45
CA THR A 212 16.06 5.45 -20.30
C THR A 212 14.67 5.98 -19.96
N ASP A 213 13.61 5.39 -20.53
CA ASP A 213 12.24 5.93 -20.47
C ASP A 213 11.37 5.34 -19.34
N ARG A 214 11.84 4.30 -18.62
CA ARG A 214 11.02 3.54 -17.66
C ARG A 214 11.43 3.69 -16.20
N LYS A 215 11.91 4.88 -15.83
CA LYS A 215 12.28 5.21 -14.43
C LYS A 215 11.12 5.00 -13.44
N HIS A 216 9.89 5.29 -13.85
CA HIS A 216 8.69 5.08 -13.02
C HIS A 216 8.48 3.60 -12.64
N ASP A 217 8.63 2.70 -13.61
CA ASP A 217 8.48 1.26 -13.39
C ASP A 217 9.61 0.72 -12.49
N ALA A 218 10.81 1.27 -12.63
CA ALA A 218 11.94 0.95 -11.77
C ALA A 218 11.66 1.31 -10.31
N ALA A 219 11.23 2.56 -10.05
CA ALA A 219 10.87 3.02 -8.72
C ALA A 219 9.73 2.19 -8.10
N SER A 220 8.67 1.94 -8.87
CA SER A 220 7.54 1.11 -8.43
C SER A 220 7.98 -0.31 -8.02
N ASN A 221 8.90 -0.91 -8.78
CA ASN A 221 9.43 -2.25 -8.47
C ASN A 221 10.36 -2.22 -7.24
N TYR A 222 11.18 -1.18 -7.05
CA TYR A 222 11.98 -1.02 -5.83
C TYR A 222 11.11 -0.82 -4.59
N ALA A 223 10.01 -0.08 -4.69
CA ALA A 223 9.05 0.08 -3.59
C ALA A 223 8.38 -1.27 -3.20
N GLU A 224 7.99 -2.08 -4.18
CA GLU A 224 7.47 -3.43 -3.91
C GLU A 224 8.54 -4.36 -3.33
N ALA A 225 9.80 -4.22 -3.76
CA ALA A 225 10.92 -4.93 -3.16
C ALA A 225 11.10 -4.54 -1.69
N ALA A 226 11.06 -3.23 -1.37
CA ALA A 226 11.14 -2.74 -0.01
C ALA A 226 10.03 -3.31 0.89
N ASN A 227 8.79 -3.35 0.40
CA ASN A 227 7.66 -3.95 1.11
C ASN A 227 7.88 -5.45 1.43
N CYS A 228 8.60 -6.17 0.56
CA CYS A 228 8.98 -7.56 0.79
C CYS A 228 10.13 -7.67 1.80
N TYR A 229 11.18 -6.84 1.65
CA TYR A 229 12.35 -6.86 2.53
C TYR A 229 12.05 -6.38 3.94
N ARG A 230 11.07 -5.49 4.14
CA ARG A 230 10.65 -5.04 5.47
C ARG A 230 10.30 -6.20 6.42
N LYS A 231 9.89 -7.36 5.88
CA LYS A 231 9.56 -8.57 6.66
C LYS A 231 10.75 -9.49 6.94
N VAL A 232 11.89 -9.25 6.30
CA VAL A 232 13.08 -10.11 6.33
C VAL A 232 14.27 -9.38 6.91
N ASN A 233 14.57 -8.20 6.38
CA ASN A 233 15.68 -7.35 6.76
C ASN A 233 15.32 -5.87 6.51
N PRO A 234 15.11 -5.07 7.57
CA PRO A 234 14.74 -3.65 7.44
C PRO A 234 15.80 -2.82 6.71
N GLN A 235 17.09 -3.13 6.89
CA GLN A 235 18.17 -2.35 6.26
C GLN A 235 18.13 -2.45 4.73
N GLN A 236 17.90 -3.67 4.19
CA GLN A 236 17.74 -3.85 2.75
C GLN A 236 16.48 -3.18 2.21
N ALA A 237 15.43 -3.06 3.04
CA ALA A 237 14.23 -2.31 2.66
C ALA A 237 14.54 -0.81 2.54
N ILE A 238 15.29 -0.25 3.48
CA ILE A 238 15.76 1.15 3.44
C ILE A 238 16.60 1.39 2.19
N ASP A 239 17.57 0.53 1.87
CA ASP A 239 18.40 0.67 0.67
C ASP A 239 17.56 0.70 -0.63
N CYS A 240 16.49 -0.11 -0.69
CA CYS A 240 15.56 -0.11 -1.82
C CYS A 240 14.69 1.16 -1.85
N LEU A 241 14.25 1.66 -0.69
CA LEU A 241 13.47 2.89 -0.59
C LEU A 241 14.32 4.12 -0.95
N MET A 242 15.60 4.16 -0.58
CA MET A 242 16.53 5.21 -0.99
C MET A 242 16.59 5.32 -2.51
N LYS A 243 16.82 4.20 -3.21
CA LYS A 243 16.81 4.16 -4.69
C LYS A 243 15.46 4.60 -5.27
N THR A 244 14.36 4.26 -4.60
CA THR A 244 13.01 4.67 -5.01
C THR A 244 12.85 6.19 -4.89
N ALA A 245 13.23 6.77 -3.74
CA ALA A 245 13.14 8.20 -3.48
C ALA A 245 14.04 9.01 -4.43
N GLU A 246 15.28 8.56 -4.65
CA GLU A 246 16.22 9.16 -5.61
C GLU A 246 15.63 9.17 -7.03
N THR A 247 15.10 8.02 -7.48
CA THR A 247 14.48 7.92 -8.82
C THR A 247 13.30 8.88 -8.98
N TYR A 248 12.45 9.02 -7.95
CA TYR A 248 11.33 9.98 -8.00
C TYR A 248 11.77 11.44 -7.92
N THR A 249 12.86 11.72 -7.22
CA THR A 249 13.47 13.05 -7.15
C THR A 249 14.04 13.45 -8.51
N ASP A 250 14.76 12.54 -9.18
CA ASP A 250 15.25 12.71 -10.57
C ASP A 250 14.12 12.97 -11.58
N MET A 251 12.95 12.38 -11.35
CA MET A 251 11.76 12.58 -12.18
C MET A 251 11.00 13.88 -11.86
N GLY A 252 11.41 14.64 -10.84
CA GLY A 252 10.70 15.83 -10.36
C GLY A 252 9.40 15.53 -9.60
N ARG A 253 9.16 14.29 -9.17
CA ARG A 253 7.97 13.91 -8.38
C ARG A 253 8.27 13.97 -6.88
N PHE A 254 8.53 15.17 -6.38
CA PHE A 254 8.97 15.39 -4.99
C PHE A 254 7.95 14.93 -3.93
N ASN A 255 6.66 15.09 -4.20
CA ASN A 255 5.60 14.56 -3.33
C ASN A 255 5.68 13.04 -3.12
N MET A 256 6.12 12.27 -4.13
CA MET A 256 6.32 10.83 -3.97
C MET A 256 7.62 10.53 -3.23
N ALA A 257 8.71 11.23 -3.55
CA ALA A 257 9.97 11.11 -2.81
C ALA A 257 9.78 11.36 -1.31
N ALA A 258 9.05 12.43 -0.94
CA ALA A 258 8.73 12.75 0.45
C ALA A 258 7.98 11.63 1.17
N LYS A 259 7.02 10.97 0.50
CA LYS A 259 6.30 9.81 1.08
C LYS A 259 7.24 8.65 1.39
N TYR A 260 8.18 8.35 0.50
CA TYR A 260 9.14 7.27 0.72
C TYR A 260 10.17 7.63 1.80
N HIS A 261 10.60 8.89 1.91
CA HIS A 261 11.40 9.35 3.05
C HIS A 261 10.66 9.20 4.37
N CYS A 262 9.35 9.52 4.43
CA CYS A 262 8.54 9.23 5.63
C CYS A 262 8.52 7.73 5.95
N THR A 263 8.30 6.87 4.95
CA THR A 263 8.30 5.41 5.15
C THR A 263 9.66 4.90 5.64
N MET A 264 10.77 5.44 5.13
CA MET A 264 12.12 5.12 5.62
C MET A 264 12.28 5.52 7.08
N ALA A 265 11.84 6.73 7.44
CA ALA A 265 11.89 7.20 8.81
C ALA A 265 11.03 6.32 9.75
N GLU A 266 9.84 5.90 9.34
CA GLU A 266 8.99 4.95 10.09
C GLU A 266 9.66 3.59 10.32
N ILE A 267 10.46 3.10 9.35
CA ILE A 267 11.25 1.86 9.52
C ILE A 267 12.36 2.07 10.56
N PHE A 268 13.02 3.24 10.54
CA PHE A 268 14.00 3.61 11.57
C PHE A 268 13.37 3.89 12.95
N GLU A 269 12.07 4.20 13.04
CA GLU A 269 11.36 4.32 14.33
C GLU A 269 11.03 2.95 14.93
N SER A 270 10.68 1.96 14.09
CA SER A 270 10.02 0.73 14.53
C SER A 270 10.90 -0.53 14.43
N GLU A 271 11.60 -0.74 13.31
CA GLU A 271 12.27 -1.99 13.00
C GLU A 271 13.77 -1.94 13.27
N ALA A 272 14.41 -0.79 12.99
CA ALA A 272 15.82 -0.54 13.23
C ALA A 272 15.98 0.81 13.97
N PRO A 273 15.79 0.84 15.31
CA PRO A 273 15.69 2.08 16.08
C PRO A 273 16.97 2.92 16.01
N ASP A 274 16.99 3.88 15.08
CA ASP A 274 18.02 4.91 14.94
C ASP A 274 17.34 6.27 14.81
N MET A 275 17.31 7.01 15.92
CA MET A 275 16.68 8.33 16.00
C MET A 275 17.38 9.37 15.12
N THR A 276 18.69 9.22 14.88
CA THR A 276 19.46 10.20 14.09
C THR A 276 19.15 10.07 12.61
N GLN A 277 19.09 8.83 12.11
CA GLN A 277 18.69 8.55 10.72
C GLN A 277 17.21 8.86 10.49
N ALA A 278 16.33 8.49 11.44
CA ALA A 278 14.91 8.85 11.36
C ALA A 278 14.71 10.37 11.25
N MET A 279 15.41 11.15 12.09
CA MET A 279 15.37 12.61 12.05
C MET A 279 15.83 13.18 10.70
N THR A 280 16.88 12.61 10.12
CA THR A 280 17.43 13.05 8.82
C THR A 280 16.40 12.85 7.71
N HIS A 281 15.79 11.68 7.60
CA HIS A 281 14.80 11.42 6.56
C HIS A 281 13.48 12.17 6.76
N TYR A 282 13.03 12.39 8.01
CA TYR A 282 11.89 13.27 8.24
C TYR A 282 12.18 14.72 7.87
N GLN A 283 13.41 15.20 8.08
CA GLN A 283 13.81 16.54 7.67
C GLN A 283 13.79 16.67 6.15
N GLU A 284 14.38 15.72 5.43
CA GLU A 284 14.33 15.68 3.96
C GLU A 284 12.89 15.64 3.44
N ALA A 285 12.04 14.78 4.02
CA ALA A 285 10.62 14.71 3.68
C ALA A 285 9.90 16.05 3.93
N ALA A 286 10.19 16.72 5.04
CA ALA A 286 9.62 18.01 5.36
C ALA A 286 10.03 19.08 4.35
N ASP A 287 11.30 19.09 3.93
CA ASP A 287 11.83 20.07 2.97
C ASP A 287 11.19 19.88 1.58
N PHE A 288 11.03 18.63 1.12
CA PHE A 288 10.28 18.33 -0.09
C PHE A 288 8.80 18.78 0.01
N TYR A 289 8.12 18.50 1.12
CA TYR A 289 6.74 18.95 1.30
C TYR A 289 6.60 20.47 1.42
N LYS A 290 7.58 21.17 2.01
CA LYS A 290 7.61 22.65 2.05
C LYS A 290 7.77 23.21 0.63
N GLY A 291 8.61 22.60 -0.21
CA GLY A 291 8.79 22.99 -1.61
C GLY A 291 7.54 22.81 -2.47
N GLU A 292 6.78 21.73 -2.23
CA GLU A 292 5.53 21.42 -2.93
C GLU A 292 4.29 22.12 -2.31
N GLU A 293 4.49 23.14 -1.46
CA GLU A 293 3.45 23.89 -0.74
C GLU A 293 2.50 23.03 0.12
N SER A 294 2.89 21.79 0.45
CA SER A 294 2.13 20.83 1.25
C SER A 294 2.40 21.01 2.75
N ARG A 295 2.05 22.18 3.27
CA ARG A 295 2.44 22.62 4.63
C ARG A 295 1.95 21.68 5.74
N SER A 296 0.74 21.14 5.66
CA SER A 296 0.22 20.19 6.67
C SER A 296 1.04 18.90 6.76
N SER A 297 1.54 18.39 5.63
CA SER A 297 2.39 17.20 5.60
C SER A 297 3.80 17.52 6.09
N ALA A 298 4.33 18.68 5.68
CA ALA A 298 5.60 19.19 6.19
C ALA A 298 5.56 19.35 7.71
N THR A 299 4.51 19.95 8.27
CA THR A 299 4.33 20.13 9.71
C THR A 299 4.39 18.81 10.47
N LYS A 300 3.71 17.76 9.98
CA LYS A 300 3.77 16.42 10.60
C LYS A 300 5.20 15.87 10.67
N CYS A 301 5.97 16.02 9.59
CA CYS A 301 7.38 15.59 9.56
C CYS A 301 8.24 16.46 10.49
N MET A 302 8.08 17.78 10.48
CA MET A 302 8.83 18.69 11.35
C MET A 302 8.59 18.42 12.84
N ILE A 303 7.34 18.14 13.24
CA ILE A 303 7.03 17.76 14.63
C ILE A 303 7.81 16.50 15.03
N LYS A 304 7.88 15.49 14.16
CA LYS A 304 8.69 14.28 14.39
C LYS A 304 10.18 14.62 14.53
N VAL A 305 10.73 15.44 13.64
CA VAL A 305 12.12 15.94 13.74
C VAL A 305 12.37 16.59 15.10
N ALA A 306 11.47 17.47 15.55
CA ALA A 306 11.60 18.17 16.82
C ALA A 306 11.50 17.22 18.02
N GLN A 307 10.60 16.24 17.97
CA GLN A 307 10.45 15.21 19.01
C GLN A 307 11.72 14.38 19.17
N TYR A 308 12.35 13.96 18.06
CA TYR A 308 13.62 13.21 18.11
C TYR A 308 14.81 14.09 18.49
N ALA A 309 14.88 15.33 18.01
CA ALA A 309 15.91 16.28 18.42
C ALA A 309 15.88 16.51 19.95
N ALA A 310 14.71 16.62 20.55
CA ALA A 310 14.56 16.74 22.00
C ALA A 310 14.99 15.46 22.75
N GLN A 311 14.74 14.27 22.19
CA GLN A 311 15.21 13.00 22.77
C GLN A 311 16.74 12.86 22.70
N LEU A 312 17.35 13.36 21.62
CA LEU A 312 18.80 13.45 21.40
C LEU A 312 19.45 14.63 22.15
N GLU A 313 18.70 15.35 22.98
CA GLU A 313 19.17 16.46 23.82
C GLU A 313 19.61 17.72 23.05
N ASP A 314 19.31 17.80 21.75
CA ASP A 314 19.42 19.02 20.96
C ASP A 314 18.15 19.87 21.12
N TYR A 315 17.96 20.40 22.33
CA TYR A 315 16.79 21.21 22.66
C TYR A 315 16.72 22.50 21.82
N LYS A 316 17.86 23.08 21.45
CA LYS A 316 17.91 24.30 20.64
C LYS A 316 17.26 24.10 19.28
N ARG A 317 17.59 23.00 18.60
CA ARG A 317 16.96 22.65 17.32
C ARG A 317 15.48 22.31 17.51
N ALA A 318 15.13 21.54 18.54
CA ALA A 318 13.74 21.18 18.82
C ALA A 318 12.84 22.41 19.05
N ILE A 319 13.29 23.34 19.91
CA ILE A 319 12.60 24.60 20.21
C ILE A 319 12.32 25.38 18.94
N LYS A 320 13.34 25.61 18.11
CA LYS A 320 13.18 26.39 16.87
C LYS A 320 12.11 25.79 15.95
N ILE A 321 12.09 24.46 15.82
CA ILE A 321 11.13 23.78 14.96
C ILE A 321 9.72 23.84 15.55
N PHE A 322 9.56 23.57 16.85
CA PHE A 322 8.26 23.66 17.50
C PHE A 322 7.69 25.08 17.46
N GLU A 323 8.52 26.12 17.67
CA GLU A 323 8.13 27.53 17.54
C GLU A 323 7.68 27.85 16.10
N GLU A 324 8.42 27.43 15.07
CA GLU A 324 8.04 27.65 13.66
C GLU A 324 6.69 26.99 13.34
N VAL A 325 6.48 25.76 13.81
CA VAL A 325 5.22 25.03 13.60
C VAL A 325 4.07 25.68 14.36
N ALA A 326 4.27 26.00 15.64
CA ALA A 326 3.23 26.53 16.51
C ALA A 326 2.77 27.93 16.10
N THR A 327 3.71 28.80 15.69
CA THR A 327 3.37 30.14 15.17
C THR A 327 2.52 30.05 13.91
N TRP A 328 2.90 29.20 12.96
CA TRP A 328 2.11 28.97 11.75
C TRP A 328 0.72 28.40 12.07
N GLU A 329 0.61 27.43 12.97
CA GLU A 329 -0.70 26.87 13.35
C GLU A 329 -1.57 27.84 14.15
N ALA A 330 -0.98 28.76 14.91
CA ALA A 330 -1.70 29.78 15.67
C ALA A 330 -2.39 30.80 14.77
N ASP A 331 -1.78 31.14 13.64
CA ASP A 331 -2.37 32.05 12.64
C ASP A 331 -3.63 31.46 11.97
N HIS A 332 -3.81 30.13 12.02
CA HIS A 332 -4.94 29.45 11.41
C HIS A 332 -6.05 29.17 12.45
N PRO A 333 -7.27 29.72 12.27
CA PRO A 333 -8.36 29.56 13.25
C PRO A 333 -8.75 28.10 13.56
N THR A 334 -8.53 27.18 12.62
CA THR A 334 -8.80 25.75 12.75
C THR A 334 -7.71 24.99 13.50
N LEU A 335 -6.45 25.44 13.40
CA LEU A 335 -5.27 24.76 13.97
C LEU A 335 -4.85 25.35 15.32
N LYS A 336 -5.48 26.45 15.76
CA LYS A 336 -5.21 27.10 17.06
C LYS A 336 -5.17 26.15 18.27
N TYR A 337 -5.91 25.05 18.25
CA TYR A 337 -5.92 24.05 19.33
C TYR A 337 -4.70 23.12 19.29
N ALA A 338 -4.23 22.77 18.08
CA ALA A 338 -2.99 22.01 17.89
C ALA A 338 -1.77 22.86 18.27
N ALA A 339 -1.80 24.16 17.93
CA ALA A 339 -0.74 25.11 18.28
C ALA A 339 -0.44 25.12 19.79
N LYS A 340 -1.46 25.01 20.66
CA LYS A 340 -1.28 24.95 22.12
C LYS A 340 -0.42 23.77 22.54
N ASN A 341 -0.57 22.62 21.88
CA ASN A 341 0.24 21.43 22.15
C ASN A 341 1.69 21.66 21.72
N HIS A 342 1.94 22.23 20.54
CA HIS A 342 3.30 22.51 20.07
C HIS A 342 4.01 23.61 20.90
N PHE A 343 3.28 24.64 21.35
CA PHE A 343 3.83 25.61 22.31
C PHE A 343 4.18 24.93 23.64
N PHE A 344 3.33 24.05 24.15
CA PHE A 344 3.62 23.28 25.36
C PHE A 344 4.88 22.41 25.19
N GLN A 345 5.03 21.72 24.05
CA GLN A 345 6.22 20.94 23.72
C GLN A 345 7.48 21.81 23.63
N ALA A 346 7.39 23.01 23.03
CA ALA A 346 8.48 23.98 23.01
C ALA A 346 8.87 24.44 24.42
N LEU A 347 7.89 24.75 25.29
CA LEU A 347 8.14 25.17 26.68
C LEU A 347 8.81 24.06 27.52
N LEU A 348 8.41 22.81 27.33
CA LEU A 348 9.10 21.69 27.99
C LEU A 348 10.55 21.57 27.54
N CYS A 349 10.84 21.81 26.25
CA CYS A 349 12.22 21.83 25.76
C CYS A 349 13.01 23.02 26.32
N HIS A 350 12.39 24.20 26.42
CA HIS A 350 12.97 25.38 27.08
C HIS A 350 13.30 25.10 28.56
N LEU A 351 12.38 24.48 29.30
CA LEU A 351 12.59 24.11 30.71
C LEU A 351 13.75 23.12 30.92
N CYS A 352 14.02 22.25 29.94
CA CYS A 352 15.18 21.35 29.99
C CYS A 352 16.51 22.09 29.79
N PHE A 353 16.49 23.29 29.20
CA PHE A 353 17.69 24.05 28.82
C PHE A 353 17.93 25.25 29.73
N ASP A 354 16.98 26.19 29.84
CA ASP A 354 17.10 27.41 30.63
C ASP A 354 15.74 27.92 31.15
N LEU A 355 15.67 28.13 32.47
CA LEU A 355 14.50 28.65 33.16
C LEU A 355 14.19 30.11 32.75
N LEU A 356 15.21 30.95 32.58
CA LEU A 356 15.03 32.36 32.24
C LEU A 356 14.50 32.51 30.81
N ASP A 357 15.02 31.72 29.87
CA ASP A 357 14.54 31.71 28.48
C ASP A 357 13.10 31.19 28.42
N THR A 358 12.74 30.22 29.27
CA THR A 358 11.34 29.76 29.39
C THR A 358 10.39 30.89 29.79
N GLN A 359 10.77 31.73 30.78
CA GLN A 359 9.94 32.87 31.21
C GLN A 359 9.76 33.91 30.09
N ASN A 360 10.81 34.16 29.31
CA ASN A 360 10.74 35.06 28.16
C ASN A 360 9.89 34.45 27.03
N ALA A 361 10.03 33.14 26.78
CA ALA A 361 9.23 32.41 25.80
C ALA A 361 7.73 32.41 26.15
N LEU A 362 7.36 32.27 27.43
CA LEU A 362 5.97 32.38 27.87
C LEU A 362 5.34 33.72 27.49
N LYS A 363 6.03 34.83 27.73
CA LYS A 363 5.55 36.17 27.35
C LYS A 363 5.39 36.31 25.83
N ARG A 364 6.35 35.79 25.05
CA ARG A 364 6.25 35.77 23.57
C ARG A 364 5.04 34.96 23.11
N TYR A 365 4.78 33.79 23.71
CA TYR A 365 3.66 32.94 23.32
C TYR A 365 2.30 33.50 23.74
N GLU A 366 2.24 34.25 24.83
CA GLU A 366 1.06 35.02 25.25
C GLU A 366 0.69 36.08 24.21
N GLU A 367 1.68 36.80 23.67
CA GLU A 367 1.47 37.80 22.60
C GLU A 367 1.00 37.16 21.29
N ILE A 368 1.59 36.02 20.89
CA ILE A 368 1.27 35.33 19.63
C ILE A 368 -0.10 34.64 19.71
N SER A 369 -0.41 33.95 20.81
CA SER A 369 -1.66 33.23 21.00
C SER A 369 -2.26 33.57 22.37
N PRO A 370 -3.09 34.63 22.46
CA PRO A 370 -3.80 34.97 23.69
C PRO A 370 -4.66 33.82 24.23
N SER A 371 -5.10 32.91 23.35
CA SER A 371 -5.87 31.72 23.71
C SER A 371 -5.08 30.68 24.52
N PHE A 372 -3.75 30.79 24.55
CA PHE A 372 -2.86 29.90 25.28
C PHE A 372 -2.81 30.24 26.77
N VAL A 373 -3.02 31.49 27.17
CA VAL A 373 -2.98 31.92 28.59
C VAL A 373 -4.02 31.18 29.45
N ASP A 374 -5.23 30.98 28.91
CA ASP A 374 -6.30 30.24 29.60
C ASP A 374 -6.11 28.72 29.60
N SER A 375 -5.08 28.22 28.92
CA SER A 375 -4.82 26.79 28.78
C SER A 375 -4.31 26.18 30.10
N ARG A 376 -4.57 24.88 30.29
CA ARG A 376 -4.07 24.16 31.47
C ARG A 376 -2.57 23.96 31.39
N GLU A 377 -2.06 23.84 30.16
CA GLU A 377 -0.67 23.72 29.78
C GLU A 377 0.11 24.97 30.23
N TYR A 378 -0.42 26.17 30.00
CA TYR A 378 0.18 27.43 30.48
C TYR A 378 0.25 27.50 32.01
N LYS A 379 -0.83 27.11 32.71
CA LYS A 379 -0.85 27.06 34.18
C LYS A 379 0.15 26.05 34.73
N LEU A 380 0.21 24.86 34.12
CA LEU A 380 1.20 23.84 34.46
C LEU A 380 2.63 24.38 34.33
N ILE A 381 2.99 25.02 33.20
CA ILE A 381 4.35 25.53 33.01
C ILE A 381 4.70 26.60 34.05
N ASN A 382 3.79 27.52 34.38
CA ASN A 382 4.02 28.51 35.44
C ASN A 382 4.24 27.85 36.81
N GLU A 383 3.43 26.86 37.17
CA GLU A 383 3.60 26.10 38.41
C GLU A 383 4.95 25.33 38.42
N LEU A 384 5.36 24.76 37.29
CA LEU A 384 6.65 24.08 37.16
C LEU A 384 7.82 25.06 37.27
N ILE A 385 7.73 26.26 36.70
CA ILE A 385 8.72 27.33 36.86
C ILE A 385 8.88 27.67 38.35
N SER A 386 7.78 27.93 39.07
CA SER A 386 7.85 28.20 40.51
C SER A 386 8.41 27.02 41.31
N CYS A 387 8.10 25.77 40.93
CA CYS A 387 8.69 24.59 41.58
C CYS A 387 10.20 24.47 41.33
N LEU A 388 10.68 24.85 40.15
CA LEU A 388 12.11 24.86 39.81
C LEU A 388 12.86 26.00 40.50
N GLU A 389 12.23 27.17 40.66
CA GLU A 389 12.76 28.28 41.47
C GLU A 389 12.88 27.90 42.95
N ASP A 390 11.85 27.24 43.50
CA ASP A 390 11.83 26.73 44.88
C ASP A 390 12.73 25.49 45.09
N ARG A 391 13.27 24.90 44.01
CA ARG A 391 13.95 23.58 43.98
C ARG A 391 13.16 22.47 44.71
N ASN A 392 11.84 22.52 44.63
CA ASN A 392 10.95 21.63 45.40
C ASN A 392 10.44 20.47 44.54
N GLN A 393 11.12 19.33 44.65
CA GLN A 393 10.82 18.12 43.88
C GLN A 393 9.47 17.48 44.24
N ILE A 394 9.00 17.67 45.48
CA ILE A 394 7.73 17.14 45.99
C ILE A 394 6.58 17.88 45.32
N LYS A 395 6.58 19.22 45.40
CA LYS A 395 5.58 20.09 44.78
C LYS A 395 5.53 19.88 43.25
N PHE A 396 6.69 19.76 42.61
CA PHE A 396 6.79 19.43 41.18
C PHE A 396 6.03 18.14 40.83
N THR A 397 6.21 17.09 41.63
CA THR A 397 5.54 15.79 41.43
C THR A 397 4.04 15.89 41.69
N GLU A 398 3.60 16.66 42.68
CA GLU A 398 2.18 16.89 42.97
C GLU A 398 1.46 17.63 41.86
N VAL A 399 2.08 18.68 41.32
CA VAL A 399 1.58 19.49 40.19
C VAL A 399 1.40 18.61 38.96
N ILE A 400 2.40 17.80 38.61
CA ILE A 400 2.31 16.86 37.48
C ILE A 400 1.19 15.83 37.70
N LYS A 401 1.08 15.27 38.91
CA LYS A 401 0.00 14.33 39.24
C LYS A 401 -1.38 14.98 39.16
N ALA A 402 -1.51 16.24 39.54
CA ALA A 402 -2.77 16.99 39.43
C ALA A 402 -3.14 17.23 37.96
N PHE A 403 -2.16 17.56 37.12
CA PHE A 403 -2.36 17.72 35.68
C PHE A 403 -2.72 16.38 35.00
N ASP A 404 -1.95 15.32 35.24
CA ASP A 404 -2.16 13.99 34.63
C ASP A 404 -3.52 13.36 34.97
N LYS A 405 -4.09 13.68 36.14
CA LYS A 405 -5.44 13.25 36.51
C LYS A 405 -6.53 13.74 35.55
N ILE A 406 -6.31 14.88 34.91
CA ILE A 406 -7.29 15.53 34.03
C ILE A 406 -6.86 15.44 32.55
N SER A 407 -5.59 15.75 32.28
CA SER A 407 -4.98 15.70 30.96
C SER A 407 -3.84 14.68 31.00
N ARG A 408 -4.09 13.48 30.49
CA ARG A 408 -3.09 12.41 30.46
C ARG A 408 -1.85 12.84 29.69
N LEU A 409 -0.69 12.62 30.28
CA LEU A 409 0.60 12.93 29.66
C LEU A 409 1.07 11.76 28.78
N ASP A 410 1.47 12.08 27.54
CA ASP A 410 2.08 11.09 26.67
C ASP A 410 3.46 10.66 27.18
N GLN A 411 3.94 9.52 26.67
CA GLN A 411 5.27 8.99 27.00
C GLN A 411 6.40 10.01 26.72
N TRP A 412 6.28 10.79 25.64
CA TRP A 412 7.25 11.83 25.28
C TRP A 412 7.25 12.99 26.27
N HIS A 413 6.08 13.49 26.69
CA HIS A 413 6.00 14.54 27.71
C HIS A 413 6.55 14.05 29.05
N THR A 414 6.21 12.81 29.42
CA THR A 414 6.67 12.18 30.66
C THR A 414 8.18 12.04 30.69
N SER A 415 8.83 11.67 29.58
CA SER A 415 10.28 11.52 29.54
C SER A 415 11.00 12.85 29.75
N LEU A 416 10.52 13.94 29.16
CA LEU A 416 11.07 15.29 29.39
C LEU A 416 10.83 15.76 30.82
N LEU A 417 9.62 15.58 31.35
CA LEU A 417 9.30 15.97 32.73
C LEU A 417 10.14 15.22 33.77
N VAL A 418 10.46 13.95 33.52
CA VAL A 418 11.40 13.20 34.37
C VAL A 418 12.82 13.77 34.29
N LYS A 419 13.27 14.22 33.12
CA LYS A 419 14.57 14.91 32.99
C LYS A 419 14.58 16.24 33.74
N ILE A 420 13.54 17.06 33.60
CA ILE A 420 13.39 18.33 34.34
C ILE A 420 13.33 18.07 35.86
N LYS A 421 12.65 17.01 36.30
CA LYS A 421 12.62 16.62 37.72
C LYS A 421 14.02 16.31 38.26
N ARG A 422 14.86 15.66 37.45
CA ARG A 422 16.25 15.30 37.83
C ARG A 422 17.15 16.52 37.90
N SER A 423 16.97 17.52 37.04
CA SER A 423 17.75 18.77 37.12
C SER A 423 17.38 19.66 38.30
N CYS A 424 16.25 19.41 38.97
CA CYS A 424 15.76 20.19 40.11
C CYS A 424 16.47 19.85 41.45
N GLY A 425 17.11 18.68 41.56
CA GLY A 425 17.84 18.29 42.76
C GLY A 425 18.72 17.05 42.57
N ASP A 426 20.03 17.24 42.72
CA ASP A 426 20.98 16.18 43.06
C ASP A 426 20.81 15.89 44.55
N GLU A 427 20.10 14.82 44.92
CA GLU A 427 19.99 14.44 46.34
C GLU A 427 21.21 13.64 46.85
N ASP A 428 22.31 13.48 46.10
CA ASP A 428 23.36 12.51 46.48
C ASP A 428 24.82 13.00 46.52
N ASP A 429 25.13 14.30 46.46
CA ASP A 429 26.55 14.73 46.45
C ASP A 429 27.09 15.44 47.70
N ASP A 430 26.34 15.57 48.81
CA ASP A 430 26.86 16.32 49.97
C ASP A 430 26.88 15.64 51.36
N ASP A 431 26.50 14.36 51.56
CA ASP A 431 26.43 13.84 52.96
C ASP A 431 26.91 12.39 53.26
N LEU A 432 27.83 11.80 52.47
CA LEU A 432 28.59 10.62 52.93
C LEU A 432 30.10 10.78 52.68
N LYS A 433 30.72 11.59 53.55
CA LYS A 433 32.15 11.54 53.88
C LYS A 433 32.54 10.23 54.57
#